data_AF-A0A2A4GE41-F1
#
_entry.id   AF-A0A2A4GE41-F1
#
_cell.length_a   1.000
_cell.length_b   1.000
_cell.length_c   1.000
_cell.angle_alpha   90.00
_cell.angle_beta   90.00
_cell.angle_gamma   90.00
#
_symmetry.space_group_name_H-M   'P 1'
#
loop_
_entity.id
_entity.type
_entity.pdbx_description
1 polymer ?
#
loop_
_entity_poly.entity_id
_entity_poly.type
_entity_poly.pdbx_seq_one_letter_code
_entity_poly.pdbx_strand_id
1 'polypeptide(L)'
;MNTTTQRLFFYWIGSLVLAVVGYYLLWLVMPRHGVFGSWYRMPLYHWGYPIPFIAIPCFFYGLLAHSLAAYFLKQNQPNRIFLTLVIIILTMLLSAPFGGMLWHFYDMKLGHFPINWLSKMVKLGTAWGLELGGPIILFSFPYNLLGAICCFYLTQMGAERFSNKKKVQE
;
A
#
# COMPACT_ATOMS: atom_id res chain seq x y z
N MET A 1 -1.70 -17.71 -18.70
CA MET A 1 -1.99 -16.37 -18.15
C MET A 1 -1.32 -15.33 -19.04
N ASN A 2 -2.03 -14.30 -19.51
CA ASN A 2 -1.46 -13.30 -20.42
C ASN A 2 -0.40 -12.41 -19.72
N THR A 3 0.44 -11.74 -20.51
CA THR A 3 1.54 -10.91 -20.00
C THR A 3 1.06 -9.75 -19.12
N THR A 4 -0.12 -9.20 -19.42
CA THR A 4 -0.74 -8.12 -18.64
C THR A 4 -1.04 -8.58 -17.20
N THR A 5 -1.72 -9.71 -17.06
CA THR A 5 -2.06 -10.30 -15.77
C THR A 5 -0.81 -10.73 -15.00
N GLN A 6 0.19 -11.33 -15.68
CA GLN A 6 1.48 -11.65 -15.06
C GLN A 6 2.19 -10.41 -14.50
N ARG A 7 2.19 -9.30 -15.25
CA ARG A 7 2.80 -8.04 -14.82
C ARG A 7 2.07 -7.44 -13.62
N LEU A 8 0.74 -7.47 -13.63
CA LEU A 8 -0.06 -6.99 -12.49
C LEU A 8 0.22 -7.80 -11.22
N PHE A 9 0.20 -9.14 -11.32
CA PHE A 9 0.50 -10.01 -10.19
C PHE A 9 1.94 -9.86 -9.70
N PHE A 10 2.90 -9.64 -10.60
CA PHE A 10 4.28 -9.38 -10.19
C PHE A 10 4.37 -8.17 -9.25
N TYR A 11 3.76 -7.04 -9.61
CA TYR A 11 3.79 -5.84 -8.77
C TYR A 11 2.97 -6.01 -7.49
N TRP A 12 1.76 -6.55 -7.60
CA TRP A 12 0.88 -6.71 -6.44
C TRP A 12 1.42 -7.72 -5.42
N ILE A 13 1.74 -8.94 -5.84
CA ILE A 13 2.25 -9.99 -4.94
C ILE A 13 3.65 -9.61 -4.46
N GLY A 14 4.51 -9.08 -5.34
CA GLY A 14 5.86 -8.66 -4.96
C GLY A 14 5.84 -7.59 -3.88
N SER A 15 5.04 -6.55 -4.04
CA SER A 15 4.90 -5.50 -3.02
C SER A 15 4.26 -6.02 -1.73
N LEU A 16 3.25 -6.90 -1.82
CA LEU A 16 2.62 -7.50 -0.66
C LEU A 16 3.61 -8.32 0.18
N VAL A 17 4.39 -9.20 -0.47
CA VAL A 17 5.41 -10.01 0.20
C VAL A 17 6.46 -9.13 0.86
N LEU A 18 6.99 -8.14 0.14
CA LEU A 18 8.00 -7.21 0.69
C LEU A 18 7.46 -6.42 1.89
N ALA A 19 6.23 -5.89 1.79
CA ALA A 19 5.61 -5.12 2.86
C ALA A 19 5.31 -5.99 4.09
N VAL A 20 4.82 -7.21 3.91
CA VAL A 20 4.57 -8.15 5.01
C VAL A 20 5.88 -8.55 5.70
N VAL A 21 6.93 -8.88 4.93
CA VAL A 21 8.24 -9.20 5.50
C VAL A 21 8.80 -7.98 6.24
N GLY A 22 8.78 -6.79 5.64
CA GLY A 22 9.24 -5.55 6.26
C GLY A 22 8.49 -5.23 7.56
N TYR A 23 7.16 -5.41 7.57
CA TYR A 23 6.33 -5.23 8.76
C TYR A 23 6.77 -6.18 9.90
N TYR A 24 6.91 -7.47 9.62
CA TYR A 24 7.31 -8.45 10.64
C TYR A 24 8.76 -8.26 11.10
N LEU A 25 9.68 -7.85 10.22
CA LEU A 25 11.05 -7.51 10.62
C LEU A 25 11.08 -6.30 11.57
N LEU A 26 10.30 -5.25 11.28
CA LEU A 26 10.17 -4.10 12.19
C LEU A 26 9.54 -4.49 13.52
N TRP A 27 8.59 -5.44 13.50
CA TRP A 27 7.95 -5.93 14.70
C TRP A 27 8.94 -6.63 15.66
N LEU A 28 9.97 -7.29 15.15
CA LEU A 28 11.02 -7.90 15.97
C LEU A 28 11.86 -6.88 16.74
N VAL A 29 12.03 -5.67 16.20
CA VAL A 29 12.92 -4.64 16.78
C VAL A 29 12.17 -3.56 17.55
N MET A 30 10.84 -3.50 17.45
CA MET A 30 10.02 -2.49 18.15
C MET A 30 9.21 -3.11 19.29
N PRO A 31 9.68 -3.01 20.54
CA PRO A 31 8.97 -3.57 21.68
C PRO A 31 7.59 -2.90 21.87
N ARG A 32 6.60 -3.71 22.29
CA ARG A 32 5.24 -3.30 22.71
C ARG A 32 4.25 -2.85 21.62
N HIS A 33 4.42 -3.28 20.37
CA HIS A 33 3.45 -3.00 19.28
C HIS A 33 3.21 -1.50 19.02
N GLY A 34 4.07 -0.61 19.52
CA GLY A 34 3.91 0.85 19.42
C GLY A 34 4.14 1.42 18.02
N VAL A 35 4.37 0.54 17.03
CA VAL A 35 4.90 0.84 15.69
C VAL A 35 3.97 1.74 14.87
N PHE A 36 2.67 1.72 15.15
CA PHE A 36 1.69 2.51 14.42
C PHE A 36 0.56 2.94 15.36
N GLY A 37 0.22 4.23 15.41
CA GLY A 37 -0.99 4.69 16.09
C GLY A 37 -0.90 4.90 17.61
N SER A 38 0.15 4.42 18.30
CA SER A 38 0.27 4.58 19.76
C SER A 38 0.30 6.06 20.19
N TRP A 39 0.94 6.91 19.39
CA TRP A 39 0.96 8.36 19.57
C TRP A 39 -0.39 9.02 19.28
N TYR A 40 -1.22 8.40 18.44
CA TYR A 40 -2.55 8.91 18.07
C TYR A 40 -3.67 8.42 18.98
N ARG A 41 -3.36 7.62 20.02
CA ARG A 41 -4.34 6.92 20.88
C ARG A 41 -5.39 6.14 20.08
N MET A 42 -5.02 5.75 18.86
CA MET A 42 -5.88 4.98 18.00
C MET A 42 -5.96 3.55 18.56
N PRO A 43 -7.16 2.97 18.71
CA PRO A 43 -7.32 1.66 19.31
C PRO A 43 -6.59 0.62 18.46
N LEU A 44 -5.47 0.11 19.00
CA LEU A 44 -4.43 -0.60 18.27
C LEU A 44 -4.84 -1.94 17.64
N TYR A 45 -6.08 -2.42 17.80
CA TYR A 45 -6.50 -3.80 17.48
C TYR A 45 -6.25 -4.26 16.03
N HIS A 46 -5.94 -3.34 15.11
CA HIS A 46 -5.43 -3.62 13.77
C HIS A 46 -4.07 -4.35 13.77
N TRP A 47 -3.32 -4.34 14.88
CA TRP A 47 -2.16 -5.22 15.09
C TRP A 47 -2.52 -6.71 14.99
N GLY A 48 -3.78 -7.08 15.28
CA GLY A 48 -4.27 -8.45 15.15
C GLY A 48 -4.58 -8.86 13.70
N TYR A 49 -4.70 -7.90 12.78
CA TYR A 49 -5.04 -8.15 11.38
C TYR A 49 -4.24 -7.24 10.41
N PRO A 50 -2.90 -7.22 10.45
CA PRO A 50 -2.10 -6.25 9.69
C PRO A 50 -2.13 -6.51 8.18
N ILE A 51 -2.26 -7.78 7.75
CA ILE A 51 -2.17 -8.18 6.34
C ILE A 51 -3.26 -7.52 5.48
N PRO A 52 -4.56 -7.54 5.86
CA PRO A 52 -5.59 -6.79 5.14
C PRO A 52 -5.27 -5.30 4.93
N PHE A 53 -4.73 -4.62 5.95
CA PHE A 53 -4.36 -3.21 5.84
C PHE A 53 -3.17 -2.98 4.91
N ILE A 54 -2.19 -3.91 4.89
CA ILE A 54 -1.05 -3.88 3.96
C ILE A 54 -1.50 -4.18 2.52
N ALA A 55 -2.44 -5.10 2.34
CA ALA A 55 -2.88 -5.55 1.03
C ALA A 55 -3.55 -4.43 0.20
N ILE A 56 -4.27 -3.52 0.85
CA ILE A 56 -4.95 -2.39 0.20
C ILE A 56 -3.96 -1.49 -0.58
N PRO A 57 -2.95 -0.85 0.05
CA PRO A 57 -1.98 -0.04 -0.67
C PRO A 57 -1.14 -0.86 -1.66
N CYS A 58 -0.78 -2.12 -1.36
CA CYS A 58 -0.07 -2.97 -2.31
C CYS A 58 -0.88 -3.25 -3.59
N PHE A 59 -2.21 -3.39 -3.48
CA PHE A 59 -3.10 -3.55 -4.63
C PHE A 59 -3.09 -2.29 -5.51
N PHE A 60 -3.29 -1.11 -4.92
CA PHE A 60 -3.29 0.15 -5.69
C PHE A 60 -1.91 0.49 -6.27
N TYR A 61 -0.83 0.25 -5.51
CA TYR A 61 0.52 0.31 -6.04
C TYR A 61 0.68 -0.62 -7.25
N GLY A 62 0.20 -1.87 -7.14
CA GLY A 62 0.25 -2.85 -8.23
C GLY A 62 -0.42 -2.35 -9.51
N LEU A 63 -1.60 -1.74 -9.39
CA LEU A 63 -2.33 -1.14 -10.52
C LEU A 63 -1.56 0.04 -11.14
N LEU A 64 -1.05 0.94 -10.31
CA LEU A 64 -0.34 2.14 -10.77
C LEU A 64 1.01 1.78 -11.41
N ALA A 65 1.82 0.96 -10.76
CA ALA A 65 3.09 0.46 -11.28
C ALA A 65 2.89 -0.33 -12.58
N HIS A 66 1.85 -1.16 -12.65
CA HIS A 66 1.47 -1.85 -13.88
C HIS A 66 1.20 -0.87 -15.03
N SER A 67 0.38 0.15 -14.77
CA SER A 67 -0.08 1.11 -15.77
C SER A 67 1.04 2.02 -16.25
N LEU A 68 1.94 2.41 -15.34
CA LEU A 68 3.01 3.37 -15.60
C LEU A 68 4.35 2.72 -15.96
N ALA A 69 4.49 1.39 -15.90
CA ALA A 69 5.75 0.68 -16.16
C ALA A 69 6.43 1.06 -17.48
N ALA A 70 5.67 1.14 -18.57
CA ALA A 70 6.21 1.47 -19.88
C ALA A 70 6.70 2.93 -19.95
N TYR A 71 5.98 3.85 -19.29
CA TYR A 71 6.38 5.25 -19.19
C TYR A 71 7.63 5.39 -18.32
N PHE A 72 7.68 4.68 -17.18
CA PHE A 72 8.79 4.67 -16.23
C PHE A 72 10.14 4.34 -16.90
N LEU A 73 10.19 3.31 -17.75
CA LEU A 73 11.45 2.93 -18.43
C LEU A 73 12.00 3.98 -19.36
N LYS A 74 11.12 4.74 -20.03
CA LYS A 74 11.50 5.78 -20.99
C LYS A 74 12.07 7.02 -20.31
N GLN A 75 11.92 7.13 -18.99
CA GLN A 75 12.39 8.25 -18.20
C GLN A 75 13.85 8.08 -17.76
N ASN A 76 14.53 9.22 -17.55
CA ASN A 76 15.83 9.29 -16.89
C ASN A 76 15.70 9.07 -15.37
N GLN A 77 16.82 8.98 -14.66
CA GLN A 77 16.84 8.61 -13.24
C GLN A 77 16.06 9.60 -12.33
N PRO A 78 16.27 10.94 -12.41
CA PRO A 78 15.44 11.90 -11.67
C PRO A 78 13.94 11.76 -11.93
N ASN A 79 13.53 11.61 -13.20
CA ASN A 79 12.11 11.47 -13.54
C ASN A 79 11.53 10.14 -13.05
N ARG A 80 12.32 9.07 -12.99
CA ARG A 80 11.91 7.79 -12.36
C ARG A 80 11.68 7.94 -10.86
N ILE A 81 12.53 8.69 -10.17
CA ILE A 81 12.37 9.01 -8.75
C ILE A 81 11.09 9.82 -8.55
N PHE A 82 10.91 10.89 -9.32
CA PHE A 82 9.70 11.71 -9.28
C PHE A 82 8.43 10.89 -9.55
N LEU A 83 8.45 10.04 -10.58
CA LEU A 83 7.33 9.17 -10.92
C LEU A 83 7.03 8.16 -9.81
N THR A 84 8.06 7.69 -9.09
CA THR A 84 7.87 6.84 -7.91
C THR A 84 7.16 7.59 -6.79
N LEU A 85 7.54 8.85 -6.52
CA LEU A 85 6.84 9.68 -5.55
C LEU A 85 5.38 9.91 -5.93
N VAL A 86 5.10 10.17 -7.22
CA VAL A 86 3.73 10.29 -7.74
C VAL A 86 2.94 9.00 -7.53
N ILE A 87 3.52 7.84 -7.85
CA ILE A 87 2.89 6.53 -7.61
C ILE A 87 2.57 6.34 -6.13
N ILE A 88 3.50 6.69 -5.23
CA ILE A 88 3.30 6.56 -3.78
C ILE A 88 2.14 7.47 -3.33
N ILE A 89 2.14 8.75 -3.70
CA ILE A 89 1.08 9.70 -3.32
C ILE A 89 -0.28 9.21 -3.83
N LEU A 90 -0.37 8.79 -5.08
CA LEU A 90 -1.60 8.24 -5.64
C LEU A 90 -2.03 6.95 -4.92
N THR A 91 -1.08 6.08 -4.58
CA THR A 91 -1.36 4.87 -3.79
C THR A 91 -1.96 5.25 -2.44
N MET A 92 -1.40 6.24 -1.74
CA MET A 92 -1.92 6.73 -0.47
C MET A 92 -3.35 7.26 -0.61
N LEU A 93 -3.60 8.15 -1.59
CA LEU A 93 -4.91 8.76 -1.81
C LEU A 93 -5.98 7.73 -2.18
N LEU A 94 -5.63 6.76 -3.04
CA LEU A 94 -6.57 5.71 -3.47
C LEU A 94 -6.82 4.67 -2.38
N SER A 95 -5.81 4.33 -1.58
CA SER A 95 -5.93 3.32 -0.51
C SER A 95 -6.61 3.86 0.76
N ALA A 96 -6.48 5.15 1.04
CA ALA A 96 -6.97 5.80 2.26
C ALA A 96 -8.47 5.52 2.55
N PRO A 97 -9.42 5.71 1.61
CA PRO A 97 -10.82 5.40 1.83
C PRO A 97 -11.06 3.95 2.27
N PHE A 98 -10.42 3.00 1.60
CA PHE A 98 -10.58 1.58 1.88
C PHE A 98 -9.93 1.17 3.19
N GLY A 99 -8.78 1.79 3.54
CA GLY A 99 -8.14 1.62 4.83
C GLY A 99 -9.04 2.09 5.98
N GLY A 100 -9.68 3.25 5.84
CA GLY A 100 -10.62 3.76 6.83
C GLY A 100 -11.94 2.97 6.90
N MET A 101 -12.46 2.48 5.77
CA MET A 101 -13.59 1.53 5.77
C MET A 101 -13.25 0.23 6.52
N LEU A 102 -12.06 -0.33 6.25
CA LEU A 102 -11.58 -1.54 6.93
C LEU A 102 -11.38 -1.30 8.42
N TRP A 103 -10.88 -0.12 8.80
CA TRP A 103 -10.78 0.31 10.19
C TRP A 103 -12.14 0.28 10.89
N HIS A 104 -13.13 0.97 10.31
CA HIS A 104 -14.48 1.00 10.85
C HIS A 104 -15.12 -0.38 10.95
N PHE A 105 -14.83 -1.26 9.98
CA PHE A 105 -15.30 -2.65 10.02
C PHE A 105 -14.78 -3.37 11.27
N TYR A 106 -13.49 -3.25 11.59
CA TYR A 106 -12.91 -3.88 12.77
C TYR A 106 -13.34 -3.21 14.08
N ASP A 107 -13.57 -1.89 14.11
CA ASP A 107 -14.21 -1.20 15.25
C ASP A 107 -15.59 -1.81 15.57
N MET A 108 -16.43 -1.97 14.55
CA MET A 108 -17.77 -2.55 14.73
C MET A 108 -17.71 -4.03 15.13
N LYS A 109 -16.70 -4.77 14.64
CA LYS A 109 -16.47 -6.18 14.99
C LYS A 109 -16.14 -6.37 16.47
N LEU A 110 -15.47 -5.41 17.10
CA LEU A 110 -15.13 -5.47 18.53
C LEU A 110 -16.23 -4.89 19.43
N GLY A 111 -17.07 -3.99 18.90
CA GLY A 111 -18.22 -3.43 19.60
C GLY A 111 -19.52 -4.07 19.13
N HIS A 112 -20.27 -3.34 18.31
CA HIS A 112 -21.53 -3.79 17.72
C HIS A 112 -21.68 -3.27 16.30
N PHE A 113 -22.39 -4.03 15.46
CA PHE A 113 -22.83 -3.57 14.13
C PHE A 113 -24.19 -2.87 14.25
N PRO A 114 -24.31 -1.56 14.00
CA PRO A 114 -25.60 -0.88 13.97
C PRO A 114 -26.41 -1.30 12.73
N ILE A 115 -27.72 -1.05 12.75
CA ILE A 115 -28.62 -1.38 11.61
C ILE A 115 -28.12 -0.77 10.29
N ASN A 116 -27.57 0.45 10.35
CA ASN A 116 -27.03 1.18 9.21
C ASN A 116 -25.50 1.03 9.03
N TRP A 117 -24.91 -0.07 9.51
CA TRP A 117 -23.46 -0.28 9.55
C TRP A 117 -22.77 -0.05 8.19
N LEU A 118 -23.37 -0.48 7.08
CA LEU A 118 -22.78 -0.34 5.74
C LEU A 118 -22.63 1.14 5.36
N SER A 119 -23.68 1.92 5.57
CA SER A 119 -23.68 3.37 5.30
C SER A 119 -22.68 4.09 6.22
N LYS A 120 -22.64 3.70 7.50
CA LYS A 120 -21.70 4.25 8.48
C LYS A 120 -20.25 3.95 8.09
N MET A 121 -19.95 2.71 7.70
CA MET A 121 -18.63 2.27 7.26
C MET A 121 -18.18 3.02 6.00
N VAL A 122 -19.05 3.14 4.98
CA VAL A 122 -18.69 3.83 3.74
C VAL A 122 -18.49 5.33 4.00
N LYS A 123 -19.45 6.01 4.66
CA LYS A 123 -19.38 7.47 4.84
C LYS A 123 -18.29 7.88 5.82
N LEU A 124 -18.31 7.33 7.04
CA LEU A 124 -17.34 7.70 8.08
C LEU A 124 -15.97 7.10 7.79
N GLY A 125 -15.92 5.84 7.34
CA GLY A 125 -14.64 5.20 7.01
C GLY A 125 -13.92 5.85 5.85
N THR A 126 -14.63 6.30 4.81
CA THR A 126 -13.99 7.09 3.75
C THR A 126 -13.45 8.42 4.29
N ALA A 127 -14.26 9.15 5.06
CA ALA A 127 -13.87 10.44 5.61
C ALA A 127 -12.65 10.33 6.53
N TRP A 128 -12.68 9.41 7.50
CA TRP A 128 -11.58 9.20 8.44
C TRP A 128 -10.34 8.65 7.76
N GLY A 129 -10.51 7.78 6.75
CA GLY A 129 -9.40 7.29 5.94
C GLY A 129 -8.64 8.43 5.26
N LEU A 130 -9.36 9.38 4.66
CA LEU A 130 -8.76 10.55 4.01
C LEU A 130 -8.17 11.55 5.01
N GLU A 131 -8.84 11.79 6.13
CA GLU A 131 -8.41 12.74 7.16
C GLU A 131 -7.18 12.25 7.93
N LEU A 132 -7.16 10.96 8.30
CA LEU A 132 -6.16 10.40 9.21
C LEU A 132 -5.09 9.56 8.49
N GLY A 133 -5.40 9.00 7.32
CA GLY A 133 -4.49 8.12 6.58
C GLY A 133 -3.22 8.82 6.12
N GLY A 134 -3.32 10.06 5.63
CA GLY A 134 -2.17 10.87 5.24
C GLY A 134 -1.17 11.08 6.39
N PRO A 135 -1.60 11.66 7.52
CA PRO A 135 -0.78 11.79 8.72
C PRO A 135 -0.16 10.46 9.17
N ILE A 136 -0.95 9.38 9.32
CA ILE A 136 -0.42 8.07 9.75
C ILE A 136 0.76 7.64 8.88
N ILE A 137 0.63 7.79 7.56
CA ILE A 137 1.70 7.46 6.62
C ILE A 137 2.86 8.44 6.78
N LEU A 138 2.67 9.76 6.79
CA LEU A 138 3.78 10.70 6.97
C LEU A 138 4.62 10.45 8.23
N PHE A 139 3.99 10.04 9.33
CA PHE A 139 4.67 9.79 10.61
C PHE A 139 5.21 8.36 10.79
N SER A 140 4.94 7.46 9.84
CA SER A 140 5.38 6.05 9.86
C SER A 140 6.85 5.87 9.40
N PHE A 141 7.76 6.68 9.90
CA PHE A 141 9.19 6.53 9.69
C PHE A 141 9.78 5.52 10.69
N PRO A 142 10.69 4.59 10.31
CA PRO A 142 11.39 4.48 9.01
C PRO A 142 10.68 3.60 7.95
N TYR A 143 9.54 2.98 8.27
CA TYR A 143 8.87 2.02 7.39
C TYR A 143 8.60 2.56 5.98
N ASN A 144 8.11 3.80 5.87
CA ASN A 144 7.78 4.38 4.57
C ASN A 144 8.97 4.75 3.70
N LEU A 145 10.13 5.05 4.30
CA LEU A 145 11.36 5.23 3.54
C LEU A 145 11.77 3.92 2.87
N LEU A 146 11.75 2.81 3.62
CA LEU A 146 12.01 1.48 3.08
C LEU A 146 10.98 1.11 2.01
N GLY A 147 9.70 1.39 2.27
CA GLY A 147 8.61 1.20 1.31
C GLY A 147 8.86 1.97 0.00
N ALA A 148 9.28 3.23 0.06
CA ALA A 148 9.57 4.03 -1.13
C ALA A 148 10.75 3.46 -1.94
N ILE A 149 11.81 3.02 -1.27
CA ILE A 149 12.96 2.37 -1.90
C ILE A 149 12.53 1.06 -2.57
N CYS A 150 11.77 0.21 -1.87
CA CYS A 150 11.23 -1.03 -2.43
C CYS A 150 10.33 -0.76 -3.64
N CYS A 151 9.45 0.24 -3.57
CA CYS A 151 8.59 0.64 -4.69
C CYS A 151 9.40 1.06 -5.92
N PHE A 152 10.49 1.81 -5.74
CA PHE A 152 11.37 2.21 -6.84
C PHE A 152 11.96 0.98 -7.53
N TYR A 153 12.65 0.12 -6.77
CA TYR A 153 13.34 -1.04 -7.33
C TYR A 153 12.37 -2.07 -7.91
N LEU A 154 11.24 -2.32 -7.25
CA LEU A 154 10.24 -3.25 -7.77
C LEU A 154 9.62 -2.75 -9.08
N THR A 155 9.35 -1.44 -9.19
CA THR A 155 8.86 -0.82 -10.43
C THR A 155 9.88 -0.96 -11.55
N GLN A 156 11.16 -0.67 -11.26
CA GLN A 156 12.25 -0.82 -12.21
C GLN A 156 12.39 -2.27 -12.70
N MET A 157 12.52 -3.22 -11.76
CA MET A 157 12.67 -4.65 -12.05
C MET A 157 11.50 -5.19 -12.88
N GLY A 158 10.27 -4.85 -12.50
CA GLY A 158 9.08 -5.28 -13.24
C GLY A 158 9.06 -4.70 -14.65
N ALA A 159 9.38 -3.41 -14.78
CA ALA A 159 9.33 -2.77 -16.08
C ALA A 159 10.38 -3.38 -17.03
N GLU A 160 11.62 -3.55 -16.59
CA GLU A 160 12.69 -4.18 -17.37
C GLU A 160 12.34 -5.62 -17.77
N ARG A 161 11.88 -6.44 -16.81
CA ARG A 161 11.53 -7.85 -17.02
C ARG A 161 10.43 -8.03 -18.08
N PHE A 162 9.40 -7.18 -18.06
CA PHE A 162 8.27 -7.30 -18.98
C PHE A 162 8.44 -6.51 -20.28
N SER A 163 9.42 -5.60 -20.37
CA SER A 163 9.83 -4.97 -21.63
C SER A 163 10.70 -5.90 -22.48
N ASN A 164 11.65 -6.60 -21.87
CA ASN A 164 12.57 -7.50 -22.59
C ASN A 164 11.85 -8.72 -23.18
N LYS A 165 10.78 -9.21 -22.54
CA LYS A 165 9.96 -10.30 -23.10
C LYS A 165 9.27 -9.95 -24.42
N LYS A 166 8.92 -8.68 -24.66
CA LYS A 166 8.33 -8.27 -25.94
C LYS A 166 9.34 -8.34 -27.09
N LYS A 167 10.59 -7.95 -26.83
CA LYS A 167 11.66 -7.96 -27.85
C LYS A 167 12.11 -9.36 -28.30
N VAL A 168 11.78 -10.41 -27.55
CA VAL A 168 12.14 -11.81 -27.90
C VAL A 168 11.03 -12.49 -28.70
N GLN A 169 9.83 -11.90 -28.73
CA GLN A 169 8.66 -12.43 -29.45
C GLN A 169 8.42 -11.73 -30.80
N GLU A 170 9.19 -10.68 -31.08
CA GLU A 170 9.28 -9.97 -32.37
C GLU A 170 10.55 -10.43 -33.10
#